data_AF-A0A9D1KMF0-F1
#
_entry.id   AF-A0A9D1KMF0-F1
#
_cell.length_a   1.000
_cell.length_b   1.000
_cell.length_c   1.000
_cell.angle_alpha   90.00
_cell.angle_beta   90.00
_cell.angle_gamma   90.00
#
_symmetry.space_group_name_H-M   'P 1'
#
loop_
_entity.id
_entity.type
_entity.pdbx_description
1 polymer ?
#
loop_
_entity_poly.entity_id
_entity_poly.type
_entity_poly.pdbx_seq_one_letter_code
_entity_poly.pdbx_strand_id
1 'polypeptide(L)'
;MDTTLDPTLLGKSTVSSELNSGLTVSLPEACRLSDALVQQLRMRLTLDPAADEHARHIKDLRAQMERIRDQVGLEPAHTRATAQGTLARLVRRLETIAEKAGRGADVGGLIGPLELDAARFERDLIVGGVQRREARDKVQAARERVSDLESRETALHKLAEQCVRTVVPAPRYAVPDVEALGPIPNTAEAIEDYLTKLDRVGQAMTMAQEAYTQALNERRLMVARLEKQRVESERDGLDDQPDVVRAHAMALETLNRTPAPMPLCRHLVEYHQVCLAFWRSRRGTSSGTTGGTR
;
A
#
# COMPACT_ATOMS: atom_id res chain seq x y z
N MET A 1 35.55 -88.61 80.65
CA MET A 1 36.30 -87.94 79.58
C MET A 1 35.32 -87.75 78.44
N ASP A 2 35.06 -86.48 78.12
CA ASP A 2 34.63 -86.01 76.79
C ASP A 2 33.24 -86.44 76.29
N THR A 3 32.41 -85.62 75.65
CA THR A 3 32.60 -84.36 74.91
C THR A 3 31.21 -83.72 74.73
N THR A 4 31.10 -82.40 74.75
CA THR A 4 29.86 -81.66 74.44
C THR A 4 30.14 -80.40 73.62
N LEU A 5 29.32 -80.22 72.56
CA LEU A 5 28.84 -78.96 71.96
C LEU A 5 29.88 -78.07 71.24
N ASP A 6 29.60 -77.31 70.18
CA ASP A 6 28.43 -77.04 69.32
C ASP A 6 28.97 -76.34 68.03
N PRO A 7 28.22 -76.32 66.90
CA PRO A 7 28.71 -75.89 65.59
C PRO A 7 28.25 -74.47 65.21
N THR A 8 29.04 -73.43 65.50
CA THR A 8 28.79 -72.06 64.98
C THR A 8 30.09 -71.25 64.80
N LEU A 9 31.03 -71.74 63.98
CA LEU A 9 32.23 -70.97 63.58
C LEU A 9 32.74 -71.37 62.18
N LEU A 10 32.09 -70.87 61.12
CA LEU A 10 32.68 -70.74 59.79
C LEU A 10 32.08 -69.47 59.15
N GLY A 11 32.83 -68.41 58.81
CA GLY A 11 34.26 -68.18 58.91
C GLY A 11 34.54 -66.69 59.00
N LYS A 12 35.50 -66.33 59.83
CA LYS A 12 36.15 -65.02 59.81
C LYS A 12 37.12 -65.00 58.62
N SER A 13 36.78 -64.27 57.57
CA SER A 13 37.78 -63.64 56.69
C SER A 13 37.71 -62.12 56.90
N THR A 14 38.28 -61.68 58.02
CA THR A 14 38.80 -60.32 58.16
C THR A 14 39.90 -60.13 57.14
N VAL A 15 39.60 -59.48 56.01
CA VAL A 15 40.43 -58.57 55.19
C VAL A 15 39.63 -58.30 53.91
N SER A 16 38.67 -57.37 53.95
CA SER A 16 38.01 -56.75 52.76
C SER A 16 37.10 -55.56 53.12
N SER A 17 37.31 -54.94 54.30
CA SER A 17 36.43 -53.86 54.81
C SER A 17 37.13 -52.51 54.94
N GLU A 18 38.10 -52.21 54.08
CA GLU A 18 38.81 -50.92 54.11
C GLU A 18 38.91 -50.20 52.75
N LEU A 19 38.21 -50.67 51.70
CA LEU A 19 38.25 -50.01 50.38
C LEU A 19 36.90 -49.55 49.82
N ASN A 20 35.78 -49.70 50.56
CA ASN A 20 34.44 -49.33 50.07
C ASN A 20 33.69 -48.27 50.89
N SER A 21 34.34 -47.56 51.83
CA SER A 21 33.71 -46.43 52.56
C SER A 21 34.08 -45.07 51.94
N GLY A 22 34.14 -45.03 50.61
CA GLY A 22 34.30 -43.79 49.83
C GLY A 22 32.95 -43.38 49.24
N LEU A 23 32.28 -42.43 49.89
CA LEU A 23 31.06 -41.73 49.46
C LEU A 23 29.82 -42.58 49.12
N THR A 24 29.09 -43.06 50.13
CA THR A 24 27.62 -43.22 50.01
C THR A 24 26.94 -41.96 50.55
N VAL A 25 27.16 -40.83 49.88
CA VAL A 25 26.37 -39.62 50.12
C VAL A 25 25.02 -39.84 49.46
N SER A 26 23.91 -39.62 50.17
CA SER A 26 22.59 -39.76 49.56
C SER A 26 22.44 -38.77 48.39
N LEU A 27 21.71 -39.12 47.32
CA LEU A 27 21.50 -38.22 46.17
C LEU A 27 21.07 -36.79 46.60
N PRO A 28 20.19 -36.61 47.61
CA PRO A 28 19.86 -35.29 48.13
C PRO A 28 21.03 -34.55 48.80
N GLU A 29 21.91 -35.26 49.52
CA GLU A 29 23.11 -34.66 50.11
C GLU A 29 24.18 -34.33 49.05
N ALA A 30 24.27 -35.12 47.97
CA ALA A 30 25.14 -34.82 46.85
C ALA A 30 24.68 -33.54 46.13
N CYS A 31 23.36 -33.35 45.95
CA CYS A 31 22.79 -32.09 45.44
C CYS A 31 23.07 -30.91 46.39
N ARG A 32 22.91 -31.07 47.71
CA ARG A 32 23.22 -30.01 48.68
C ARG A 32 24.70 -29.63 48.70
N LEU A 33 25.60 -30.60 48.59
CA LEU A 33 27.04 -30.34 48.49
C LEU A 33 27.39 -29.66 47.16
N SER A 34 26.76 -30.08 46.06
CA SER A 34 26.90 -29.41 44.76
C SER A 34 26.43 -27.96 44.82
N ASP A 35 25.26 -27.67 45.38
CA ASP A 35 24.75 -26.32 45.56
C ASP A 35 25.64 -25.49 46.48
N ALA A 36 26.12 -26.07 47.59
CA ALA A 36 27.03 -25.39 48.51
C ALA A 36 28.37 -25.05 47.83
N LEU A 37 28.92 -25.96 47.02
CA LEU A 37 30.14 -25.71 46.23
C LEU A 37 29.91 -24.67 45.14
N VAL A 38 28.75 -24.65 44.48
CA VAL A 38 28.36 -23.59 43.52
C VAL A 38 28.22 -22.25 44.23
N GLN A 39 27.59 -22.21 45.41
CA GLN A 39 27.47 -21.00 46.24
C GLN A 39 28.85 -20.49 46.68
N GLN A 40 29.73 -21.41 47.10
CA GLN A 40 31.08 -21.12 47.54
C GLN A 40 31.98 -20.69 46.38
N LEU A 41 31.81 -21.29 45.20
CA LEU A 41 32.47 -20.88 43.95
C LEU A 41 31.98 -19.50 43.51
N ARG A 42 30.67 -19.21 43.55
CA ARG A 42 30.14 -17.86 43.27
C ARG A 42 30.71 -16.81 44.23
N MET A 43 30.74 -17.12 45.52
CA MET A 43 31.34 -16.26 46.55
C MET A 43 32.85 -16.08 46.36
N ARG A 44 33.59 -17.12 45.95
CA ARG A 44 35.05 -17.06 45.74
C ARG A 44 35.48 -16.50 44.40
N LEU A 45 34.68 -16.69 43.36
CA LEU A 45 34.89 -16.14 42.02
C LEU A 45 34.39 -14.70 41.90
N THR A 46 33.83 -14.11 42.97
CA THR A 46 33.25 -12.76 42.96
C THR A 46 32.29 -12.57 41.78
N LEU A 47 31.52 -13.60 41.45
CA LEU A 47 30.49 -13.53 40.42
C LEU A 47 29.32 -12.74 41.00
N ASP A 48 29.40 -11.42 40.90
CA ASP A 48 28.29 -10.52 41.21
C ASP A 48 27.32 -10.53 40.02
N PRO A 49 26.12 -11.12 40.16
CA PRO A 49 25.14 -11.17 39.06
C PRO A 49 24.74 -9.79 38.55
N ALA A 50 24.78 -8.77 39.43
CA ALA A 50 24.50 -7.39 39.05
C ALA A 50 25.62 -6.81 38.17
N ALA A 51 26.89 -7.14 38.45
CA ALA A 51 28.01 -6.73 37.61
C ALA A 51 27.94 -7.35 36.21
N ASP A 52 27.52 -8.62 36.10
CA ASP A 52 27.30 -9.29 34.81
C ASP A 52 26.13 -8.69 34.03
N GLU A 53 25.09 -8.25 34.71
CA GLU A 53 23.96 -7.52 34.11
C GLU A 53 24.39 -6.14 33.63
N HIS A 54 25.06 -5.35 34.47
CA HIS A 54 25.60 -4.04 34.08
C HIS A 54 26.55 -4.13 32.87
N ALA A 55 27.41 -5.15 32.82
CA ALA A 55 28.29 -5.38 31.69
C ALA A 55 27.52 -5.65 30.39
N ARG A 56 26.41 -6.41 30.45
CA ARG A 56 25.50 -6.63 29.32
C ARG A 56 24.84 -5.33 28.86
N HIS A 57 24.24 -4.56 29.77
CA HIS A 57 23.61 -3.28 29.45
C HIS A 57 24.60 -2.28 28.83
N ILE A 58 25.82 -2.18 29.37
CA ILE A 58 26.87 -1.31 28.80
C ILE A 58 27.26 -1.76 27.38
N LYS A 59 27.37 -3.07 27.14
CA LYS A 59 27.63 -3.61 25.80
C LYS A 59 26.50 -3.27 24.83
N ASP A 60 25.25 -3.41 25.24
CA ASP A 60 24.08 -3.12 24.41
C ASP A 60 23.96 -1.62 24.10
N LEU A 61 24.23 -0.76 25.10
CA LEU A 61 24.33 0.69 24.92
C LEU A 61 25.44 1.08 23.94
N ARG A 62 26.61 0.44 23.97
CA ARG A 62 27.68 0.67 22.99
C ARG A 62 27.21 0.33 21.58
N ALA A 63 26.56 -0.82 21.41
CA ALA A 63 25.98 -1.20 20.13
C ALA A 63 24.89 -0.22 19.67
N GLN A 64 24.08 0.30 20.60
CA GLN A 64 23.10 1.35 20.30
C GLN A 64 23.73 2.67 19.87
N MET A 65 24.85 3.09 20.49
CA MET A 65 25.56 4.31 20.08
C MET A 65 26.07 4.22 18.64
N GLU A 66 26.53 3.05 18.19
CA GLU A 66 26.92 2.84 16.78
C GLU A 66 25.71 2.93 15.84
N ARG A 67 24.57 2.32 16.19
CA ARG A 67 23.33 2.49 15.40
C ARG A 67 22.88 3.95 15.34
N ILE A 68 22.94 4.67 16.47
CA ILE A 68 22.61 6.11 16.50
C ILE A 68 23.61 6.88 15.63
N ARG A 69 24.90 6.53 15.64
CA ARG A 69 25.90 7.16 14.75
C ARG A 69 25.52 7.00 13.28
N ASP A 70 25.10 5.80 12.88
CA ASP A 70 24.61 5.56 11.51
C ASP A 70 23.39 6.42 11.19
N GLN A 71 22.42 6.51 12.10
CA GLN A 71 21.24 7.37 11.93
C GLN A 71 21.59 8.86 11.84
N VAL A 72 22.51 9.35 12.67
CA VAL A 72 23.03 10.72 12.61
C VAL A 72 23.72 11.00 11.27
N GLY A 73 24.36 9.99 10.67
CA GLY A 73 24.93 10.09 9.31
C GLY A 73 23.88 10.40 8.24
N LEU A 74 22.63 9.98 8.45
CA LEU A 74 21.50 10.21 7.54
C LEU A 74 20.81 11.58 7.74
N GLU A 75 21.14 12.31 8.81
CA GLU A 75 20.55 13.62 9.08
C GLU A 75 20.97 14.68 8.03
N PRO A 76 20.06 15.60 7.64
CA PRO A 76 20.38 16.77 6.82
C PRO A 76 21.49 17.64 7.40
N ALA A 77 22.24 18.34 6.55
CA ALA A 77 23.39 19.15 6.97
C ALA A 77 23.07 20.17 8.09
N HIS A 78 21.87 20.77 8.07
CA HIS A 78 21.46 21.78 9.03
C HIS A 78 21.08 21.21 10.41
N THR A 79 20.67 19.94 10.52
CA THR A 79 20.38 19.26 11.81
C THR A 79 21.50 18.33 12.25
N ARG A 80 22.42 17.95 11.36
CA ARG A 80 23.48 16.98 11.64
C ARG A 80 24.40 17.41 12.78
N ALA A 81 24.78 18.69 12.83
CA ALA A 81 25.69 19.18 13.88
C ALA A 81 25.08 19.07 15.28
N THR A 82 23.79 19.37 15.43
CA THR A 82 23.09 19.26 16.72
C THR A 82 22.92 17.80 17.12
N ALA A 83 22.56 16.92 16.18
CA ALA A 83 22.45 15.49 16.41
C ALA A 83 23.80 14.85 16.81
N GLN A 84 24.89 15.24 16.15
CA GLN A 84 26.25 14.84 16.53
C GLN A 84 26.62 15.29 17.95
N GLY A 85 26.25 16.52 18.34
CA GLY A 85 26.48 17.03 19.69
C GLY A 85 25.73 16.23 20.77
N THR A 86 24.50 15.79 20.48
CA THR A 86 23.71 14.93 21.37
C THR A 86 24.33 13.54 21.49
N LEU A 87 24.70 12.91 20.37
CA LEU A 87 25.41 11.62 20.36
C LEU A 87 26.72 11.68 21.17
N ALA A 88 27.54 12.71 20.96
CA ALA A 88 28.79 12.89 21.70
C ALA A 88 28.56 13.06 23.22
N ARG A 89 27.40 13.56 23.64
CA ARG A 89 27.04 13.64 25.07
C ARG A 89 26.63 12.29 25.63
N LEU A 90 25.86 11.50 24.88
CA LEU A 90 25.45 10.15 25.27
C LEU A 90 26.67 9.21 25.37
N VAL A 91 27.57 9.27 24.40
CA VAL A 91 28.84 8.49 24.39
C VAL A 91 29.69 8.82 25.61
N ARG A 92 29.92 10.12 25.90
CA ARG A 92 30.68 10.52 27.10
C ARG A 92 30.05 10.05 28.41
N ARG A 93 28.72 10.07 28.52
CA ARG A 93 28.00 9.53 29.68
C ARG A 93 28.20 8.01 29.80
N LEU A 94 28.12 7.29 28.68
CA LEU A 94 28.36 5.85 28.64
C LEU A 94 29.78 5.48 29.05
N GLU A 95 30.79 6.20 28.54
CA GLU A 95 32.20 6.02 28.91
C GLU A 95 32.39 6.23 30.42
N THR A 96 31.82 7.30 30.97
CA THR A 96 31.88 7.59 32.42
C THR A 96 31.24 6.47 33.26
N ILE A 97 30.10 5.93 32.83
CA ILE A 97 29.42 4.82 33.51
C ILE A 97 30.27 3.54 33.40
N ALA A 98 30.82 3.24 32.23
CA ALA A 98 31.63 2.06 32.00
C ALA A 98 32.92 2.09 32.83
N GLU A 99 33.57 3.24 32.96
CA GLU A 99 34.75 3.42 33.83
C GLU A 99 34.41 3.26 35.32
N LYS A 100 33.22 3.71 35.76
CA LYS A 100 32.76 3.51 37.14
C LYS A 100 32.46 2.03 37.41
N ALA A 101 31.74 1.38 36.51
CA ALA A 101 31.44 -0.05 36.60
C ALA A 101 32.71 -0.91 36.60
N GLY A 102 33.68 -0.59 35.74
CA GLY A 102 34.98 -1.28 35.70
C GLY A 102 35.83 -1.14 36.97
N ARG A 103 35.57 -0.10 37.78
CA ARG A 103 36.16 0.06 39.13
C ARG A 103 35.33 -0.58 40.24
N GLY A 104 34.26 -1.28 39.91
CA GLY A 104 33.37 -1.95 40.86
C GLY A 104 32.38 -1.01 41.57
N ALA A 105 32.12 0.19 41.04
CA ALA A 105 31.09 1.07 41.59
C ALA A 105 29.68 0.64 41.16
N ASP A 106 28.68 0.82 42.04
CA ASP A 106 27.27 0.66 41.68
C ASP A 106 26.85 1.75 40.68
N VAL A 107 26.39 1.31 39.51
CA VAL A 107 25.93 2.16 38.40
C VAL A 107 24.49 1.89 38.01
N GLY A 108 23.75 1.04 38.75
CA GLY A 108 22.39 0.62 38.38
C GLY A 108 21.46 1.82 38.16
N GLY A 109 21.55 2.84 39.03
CA GLY A 109 20.75 4.07 38.91
C GLY A 109 21.12 5.00 37.74
N LEU A 110 22.27 4.78 37.09
CA LEU A 110 22.75 5.62 35.98
C LEU A 110 22.45 5.01 34.61
N ILE A 111 22.36 3.67 34.53
CA ILE A 111 22.13 2.94 33.27
C ILE A 111 20.74 3.21 32.73
N GLY A 112 19.68 2.98 33.52
CA GLY A 112 18.29 3.13 33.06
C GLY A 112 17.98 4.50 32.45
N PRO A 113 18.37 5.63 33.08
CA PRO A 113 18.19 6.95 32.48
C PRO A 113 18.94 7.13 31.15
N LEU A 114 20.15 6.58 31.02
CA LEU A 114 20.92 6.67 29.78
C LEU A 114 20.27 5.86 28.65
N GLU A 115 19.76 4.66 28.96
CA GLU A 115 19.02 3.82 27.99
C GLU A 115 17.76 4.51 27.49
N LEU A 116 17.02 5.16 28.39
CA LEU A 116 15.80 5.87 28.03
C LEU A 116 16.10 7.07 27.13
N ASP A 117 17.15 7.84 27.45
CA ASP A 117 17.61 8.96 26.63
C ASP A 117 18.08 8.49 25.24
N ALA A 118 18.87 7.41 25.20
CA ALA A 118 19.38 6.83 23.96
C ALA A 118 18.23 6.28 23.08
N ALA A 119 17.30 5.54 23.67
CA ALA A 119 16.15 4.97 22.97
C ALA A 119 15.20 6.06 22.45
N ARG A 120 14.98 7.14 23.21
CA ARG A 120 14.21 8.29 22.74
C ARG A 120 14.90 8.94 21.56
N PHE A 121 16.20 9.23 21.68
CA PHE A 121 16.94 9.91 20.62
C PHE A 121 17.04 9.07 19.34
N GLU A 122 17.29 7.75 19.44
CA GLU A 122 17.27 6.83 18.30
C GLU A 122 15.90 6.84 17.61
N ARG A 123 14.82 6.74 18.37
CA ARG A 123 13.45 6.79 17.84
C ARG A 123 13.19 8.10 17.09
N ASP A 124 13.55 9.24 17.68
CA ASP A 124 13.29 10.56 17.09
C ASP A 124 14.05 10.72 15.76
N LEU A 125 15.30 10.24 15.68
CA LEU A 125 16.07 10.20 14.44
C LEU A 125 15.41 9.32 13.37
N ILE A 126 14.94 8.13 13.74
CA ILE A 126 14.26 7.21 12.82
C ILE A 126 12.96 7.83 12.31
N VAL A 127 12.12 8.36 13.21
CA VAL A 127 10.84 8.99 12.86
C VAL A 127 11.08 10.21 11.96
N GLY A 128 12.03 11.07 12.30
CA GLY A 128 12.40 12.21 11.44
C GLY A 128 12.91 11.76 10.07
N GLY A 129 13.68 10.68 10.01
CA GLY A 129 14.13 10.04 8.78
C GLY A 129 12.99 9.57 7.88
N VAL A 130 12.02 8.86 8.46
CA VAL A 130 10.82 8.38 7.76
C VAL A 130 9.98 9.55 7.24
N GLN A 131 9.65 10.52 8.11
CA GLN A 131 8.83 11.68 7.73
C GLN A 131 9.45 12.48 6.57
N ARG A 132 10.78 12.64 6.54
CA ARG A 132 11.45 13.32 5.43
C ARG A 132 11.40 12.54 4.12
N ARG A 133 11.46 11.20 4.17
CA ARG A 133 11.30 10.35 2.97
C ARG A 133 9.87 10.45 2.45
N GLU A 134 8.89 10.28 3.31
CA GLU A 134 7.47 10.43 2.96
C GLU A 134 7.16 11.80 2.36
N ALA A 135 7.70 12.88 2.93
CA ALA A 135 7.53 14.22 2.38
C ALA A 135 8.11 14.37 0.96
N ARG A 136 9.28 13.77 0.70
CA ARG A 136 9.89 13.76 -0.65
C ARG A 136 9.05 12.95 -1.63
N ASP A 137 8.58 11.78 -1.21
CA ASP A 137 7.76 10.89 -2.04
C ASP A 137 6.43 11.56 -2.40
N LYS A 138 5.79 12.27 -1.45
CA LYS A 138 4.59 13.08 -1.72
C LYS A 138 4.83 14.19 -2.75
N VAL A 139 5.93 14.92 -2.64
CA VAL A 139 6.29 15.97 -3.61
C VAL A 139 6.55 15.36 -5.00
N GLN A 140 7.24 14.22 -5.05
CA GLN A 140 7.49 13.52 -6.31
C GLN A 140 6.19 13.01 -6.94
N ALA A 141 5.32 12.39 -6.15
CA ALA A 141 4.00 11.94 -6.60
C ALA A 141 3.13 13.11 -7.09
N ALA A 142 3.19 14.28 -6.45
CA ALA A 142 2.49 15.47 -6.92
C ALA A 142 3.00 15.93 -8.29
N ARG A 143 4.32 15.92 -8.53
CA ARG A 143 4.92 16.28 -9.82
C ARG A 143 4.47 15.34 -10.94
N GLU A 144 4.52 14.04 -10.68
CA GLU A 144 4.08 13.02 -11.64
C GLU A 144 2.60 13.20 -11.99
N ARG A 145 1.75 13.40 -10.98
CA ARG A 145 0.31 13.65 -11.20
C ARG A 145 0.03 14.92 -11.97
N VAL A 146 0.75 16.02 -11.72
CA VAL A 146 0.60 17.26 -12.49
C VAL A 146 0.93 17.01 -13.96
N SER A 147 2.09 16.40 -14.25
CA SER A 147 2.51 16.06 -15.62
C SER A 147 1.49 15.15 -16.34
N ASP A 148 0.94 14.16 -15.62
CA ASP A 148 -0.09 13.28 -16.16
C ASP A 148 -1.39 14.05 -16.48
N LEU A 149 -1.82 14.94 -15.58
CA LEU A 149 -3.03 15.74 -15.77
C LEU A 149 -2.87 16.77 -16.89
N GLU A 150 -1.72 17.43 -17.05
CA GLU A 150 -1.43 18.35 -18.16
C GLU A 150 -1.52 17.64 -19.52
N SER A 151 -0.99 16.41 -19.59
CA SER A 151 -1.09 15.57 -20.79
C SER A 151 -2.54 15.21 -21.11
N ARG A 152 -3.32 14.87 -20.08
CA ARG A 152 -4.75 14.56 -20.22
C ARG A 152 -5.58 15.79 -20.58
N GLU A 153 -5.26 16.95 -20.03
CA GLU A 153 -5.90 18.23 -20.36
C GLU A 153 -5.80 18.53 -21.86
N THR A 154 -4.59 18.43 -22.41
CA THR A 154 -4.34 18.65 -23.84
C THR A 154 -5.15 17.68 -24.71
N ALA A 155 -5.23 16.41 -24.33
CA ALA A 155 -6.02 15.41 -25.04
C ALA A 155 -7.53 15.70 -24.94
N LEU A 156 -8.00 16.12 -23.76
CA LEU A 156 -9.40 16.42 -23.50
C LEU A 156 -9.86 17.67 -24.25
N HIS A 157 -9.02 18.70 -24.38
CA HIS A 157 -9.28 19.84 -25.26
C HIS A 157 -9.53 19.43 -26.71
N LYS A 158 -8.68 18.55 -27.26
CA LYS A 158 -8.85 18.03 -28.63
C LYS A 158 -10.15 17.24 -28.77
N LEU A 159 -10.49 16.43 -27.77
CA LEU A 159 -11.74 15.66 -27.75
C LEU A 159 -12.97 16.58 -27.69
N ALA A 160 -12.93 17.62 -26.86
CA ALA A 160 -14.00 18.60 -26.74
C ALA A 160 -14.20 19.37 -28.05
N GLU A 161 -13.12 19.86 -28.66
CA GLU A 161 -13.16 20.54 -29.95
C GLU A 161 -13.74 19.63 -31.06
N GLN A 162 -13.29 18.38 -31.11
CA GLN A 162 -13.84 17.38 -32.02
C GLN A 162 -15.34 17.17 -31.78
N CYS A 163 -15.77 17.05 -30.53
CA CYS A 163 -17.18 16.87 -30.18
C CYS A 163 -18.04 18.06 -30.64
N VAL A 164 -17.63 19.28 -30.31
CA VAL A 164 -18.34 20.52 -30.70
C VAL A 164 -18.45 20.67 -32.21
N ARG A 165 -17.40 20.33 -32.97
CA ARG A 165 -17.44 20.34 -34.44
C ARG A 165 -18.36 19.27 -35.03
N THR A 166 -18.63 18.20 -34.29
CA THR A 166 -19.27 16.99 -34.82
C THR A 166 -20.75 16.87 -34.48
N VAL A 167 -21.16 17.25 -33.27
CA VAL A 167 -22.53 17.01 -32.77
C VAL A 167 -23.14 18.26 -32.11
N VAL A 168 -24.46 18.43 -32.27
CA VAL A 168 -25.24 19.45 -31.54
C VAL A 168 -26.53 18.84 -30.96
N PRO A 169 -26.84 19.05 -29.67
CA PRO A 169 -26.03 19.78 -28.68
C PRO A 169 -24.80 18.97 -28.27
N ALA A 170 -23.66 19.66 -28.14
CA ALA A 170 -22.47 19.09 -27.50
C ALA A 170 -22.64 19.15 -25.96
N PRO A 171 -22.01 18.22 -25.22
CA PRO A 171 -21.96 18.28 -23.76
C PRO A 171 -21.37 19.60 -23.25
N ARG A 172 -21.95 20.13 -22.15
CA ARG A 172 -21.56 21.41 -21.54
C ARG A 172 -20.62 21.22 -20.34
N TYR A 173 -19.59 20.42 -20.51
CA TYR A 173 -18.54 20.29 -19.50
C TYR A 173 -17.41 21.28 -19.82
N ALA A 174 -16.82 21.90 -18.80
CA ALA A 174 -15.58 22.64 -18.98
C ALA A 174 -14.41 21.66 -18.89
N VAL A 175 -13.35 21.92 -19.65
CA VAL A 175 -12.07 21.23 -19.45
C VAL A 175 -11.38 21.91 -18.26
N PRO A 176 -11.08 21.17 -17.18
CA PRO A 176 -10.34 21.74 -16.04
C PRO A 176 -8.92 22.15 -16.45
N ASP A 177 -8.50 23.33 -15.98
CA ASP A 177 -7.15 23.88 -16.16
C ASP A 177 -6.24 23.45 -14.99
N VAL A 178 -5.16 22.73 -15.30
CA VAL A 178 -4.21 22.24 -14.29
C VAL A 178 -3.26 23.35 -13.84
N GLU A 179 -2.88 24.28 -14.73
CA GLU A 179 -2.02 25.41 -14.40
C GLU A 179 -2.66 26.33 -13.36
N ALA A 180 -4.00 26.45 -13.39
CA ALA A 180 -4.79 27.21 -12.43
C ALA A 180 -4.64 26.73 -10.97
N LEU A 181 -4.16 25.50 -10.73
CA LEU A 181 -3.88 24.98 -9.38
C LEU A 181 -2.64 25.64 -8.75
N GLY A 182 -1.78 26.25 -9.56
CA GLY A 182 -0.56 26.90 -9.11
C GLY A 182 0.59 25.93 -8.79
N PRO A 183 1.71 26.46 -8.27
CA PRO A 183 2.93 25.69 -8.06
C PRO A 183 2.78 24.65 -6.95
N ILE A 184 3.53 23.55 -7.07
CA ILE A 184 3.57 22.49 -6.07
C ILE A 184 4.15 23.02 -4.76
N PRO A 185 3.42 22.93 -3.64
CA PRO A 185 3.89 23.41 -2.35
C PRO A 185 5.02 22.55 -1.78
N ASN A 186 5.81 23.11 -0.86
CA ASN A 186 6.97 22.48 -0.24
C ASN A 186 6.78 22.17 1.26
N THR A 187 5.56 22.32 1.79
CA THR A 187 5.21 22.00 3.18
C THR A 187 4.30 20.77 3.24
N ALA A 188 4.40 20.00 4.33
CA ALA A 188 3.70 18.72 4.48
C ALA A 188 2.16 18.85 4.50
N GLU A 189 1.62 19.89 5.13
CA GLU A 189 0.17 20.13 5.17
C GLU A 189 -0.35 20.58 3.80
N ALA A 190 0.34 21.55 3.17
CA ALA A 190 -0.09 22.07 1.89
C ALA A 190 0.03 21.03 0.76
N ILE A 191 0.98 20.09 0.82
CA ILE A 191 1.10 19.05 -0.20
C ILE A 191 -0.07 18.06 -0.15
N GLU A 192 -0.62 17.75 1.03
CA GLU A 192 -1.78 16.85 1.15
C GLU A 192 -3.05 17.49 0.58
N ASP A 193 -3.28 18.76 0.90
CA ASP A 193 -4.37 19.54 0.32
C ASP A 193 -4.23 19.67 -1.20
N TYR A 194 -3.00 19.88 -1.68
CA TYR A 194 -2.71 19.97 -3.12
C TYR A 194 -2.98 18.64 -3.84
N LEU A 195 -2.54 17.51 -3.28
CA LEU A 195 -2.84 16.18 -3.83
C LEU A 195 -4.35 15.93 -3.89
N THR A 196 -5.09 16.32 -2.86
CA THR A 196 -6.56 16.21 -2.84
C THR A 196 -7.22 17.04 -3.95
N LYS A 197 -6.68 18.24 -4.23
CA LYS A 197 -7.14 19.07 -5.36
C LYS A 197 -6.84 18.41 -6.70
N LEU A 198 -5.64 17.84 -6.88
CA LEU A 198 -5.30 17.10 -8.10
C LEU A 198 -6.24 15.91 -8.33
N ASP A 199 -6.56 15.15 -7.28
CA ASP A 199 -7.47 14.02 -7.38
C ASP A 199 -8.88 14.46 -7.82
N ARG A 200 -9.38 15.60 -7.30
CA ARG A 200 -10.66 16.19 -7.73
C ARG A 200 -10.64 16.65 -9.19
N VAL A 201 -9.54 17.26 -9.63
CA VAL A 201 -9.36 17.66 -11.04
C VAL A 201 -9.35 16.44 -11.95
N GLY A 202 -8.63 15.37 -11.56
CA GLY A 202 -8.61 14.11 -12.29
C GLY A 202 -10.00 13.47 -12.42
N GLN A 203 -10.82 13.51 -11.37
CA GLN A 203 -12.21 13.04 -11.41
C GLN A 203 -13.06 13.89 -12.37
N ALA A 204 -12.95 15.21 -12.30
CA ALA A 204 -13.67 16.12 -13.20
C ALA A 204 -13.30 15.90 -14.67
N MET A 205 -12.01 15.69 -14.97
CA MET A 205 -11.54 15.35 -16.33
C MET A 205 -12.14 14.04 -16.82
N THR A 206 -12.23 13.01 -15.96
CA THR A 206 -12.86 11.73 -16.32
C THR A 206 -14.34 11.91 -16.67
N MET A 207 -15.09 12.68 -15.88
CA MET A 207 -16.50 12.97 -16.18
C MET A 207 -16.68 13.71 -17.51
N ALA A 208 -15.84 14.70 -17.79
CA ALA A 208 -15.85 15.44 -19.05
C ALA A 208 -15.51 14.53 -20.24
N GLN A 209 -14.46 13.69 -20.10
CA GLN A 209 -14.04 12.73 -21.11
C GLN A 209 -15.16 11.73 -21.45
N GLU A 210 -15.81 11.17 -20.44
CA GLU A 210 -16.94 10.26 -20.62
C GLU A 210 -18.08 10.92 -21.39
N ALA A 211 -18.49 12.14 -20.99
CA ALA A 211 -19.57 12.86 -21.64
C ALA A 211 -19.29 13.15 -23.12
N TYR A 212 -18.10 13.64 -23.47
CA TYR A 212 -17.73 13.90 -24.86
C TYR A 212 -17.62 12.62 -25.69
N THR A 213 -17.02 11.58 -25.11
CA THR A 213 -16.89 10.26 -25.77
C THR A 213 -18.26 9.65 -26.02
N GLN A 214 -19.17 9.73 -25.06
CA GLN A 214 -20.54 9.24 -25.19
C GLN A 214 -21.30 9.96 -26.30
N ALA A 215 -21.19 11.29 -26.39
CA ALA A 215 -21.85 12.07 -27.44
C ALA A 215 -21.33 11.71 -28.85
N LEU A 216 -20.02 11.53 -29.02
CA LEU A 216 -19.44 11.06 -30.28
C LEU A 216 -19.86 9.62 -30.61
N ASN A 217 -19.92 8.75 -29.59
CA ASN A 217 -20.39 7.39 -29.75
C ASN A 217 -21.86 7.30 -30.12
N GLU A 218 -22.73 8.18 -29.58
CA GLU A 218 -24.14 8.25 -29.98
C GLU A 218 -24.26 8.48 -31.49
N ARG A 219 -23.50 9.43 -32.05
CA ARG A 219 -23.47 9.65 -33.50
C ARG A 219 -23.03 8.41 -34.26
N ARG A 220 -21.94 7.76 -33.83
CA ARG A 220 -21.42 6.53 -34.46
C ARG A 220 -22.46 5.42 -34.46
N LEU A 221 -23.18 5.25 -33.35
CA LEU A 221 -24.25 4.28 -33.22
C LEU A 221 -25.45 4.60 -34.11
N MET A 222 -25.81 5.86 -34.28
CA MET A 222 -26.90 6.26 -35.19
C MET A 222 -26.55 5.98 -36.66
N VAL A 223 -25.31 6.26 -37.07
CA VAL A 223 -24.82 5.91 -38.42
C VAL A 223 -24.89 4.40 -38.64
N ALA A 224 -24.37 3.61 -37.70
CA ALA A 224 -24.41 2.15 -37.79
C ALA A 224 -25.84 1.60 -37.80
N ARG A 225 -26.75 2.20 -37.03
CA ARG A 225 -28.17 1.82 -37.01
C ARG A 225 -28.85 2.11 -38.34
N LEU A 226 -28.64 3.29 -38.93
CA LEU A 226 -29.23 3.64 -40.22
C LEU A 226 -28.73 2.71 -41.33
N GLU A 227 -27.43 2.39 -41.34
CA GLU A 227 -26.83 1.45 -42.29
C GLU A 227 -27.41 0.05 -42.14
N LYS A 228 -27.58 -0.44 -40.91
CA LYS A 228 -28.25 -1.72 -40.64
C LYS A 228 -29.68 -1.71 -41.18
N GLN A 229 -30.44 -0.64 -40.95
CA GLN A 229 -31.81 -0.52 -41.44
C GLN A 229 -31.89 -0.51 -42.97
N ARG A 230 -30.88 0.08 -43.65
CA ARG A 230 -30.77 0.07 -45.12
C ARG A 230 -30.55 -1.36 -45.65
N VAL A 231 -29.63 -2.10 -45.06
CA VAL A 231 -29.41 -3.52 -45.42
C VAL A 231 -30.67 -4.36 -45.16
N GLU A 232 -31.37 -4.10 -44.06
CA GLU A 232 -32.65 -4.77 -43.78
C GLU A 232 -33.74 -4.42 -44.80
N SER A 233 -33.81 -3.17 -45.28
CA SER A 233 -34.79 -2.77 -46.29
C SER A 233 -34.54 -3.46 -47.63
N GLU A 234 -33.28 -3.59 -48.05
CA GLU A 234 -32.87 -4.29 -49.27
C GLU A 234 -33.20 -5.79 -49.20
N ARG A 235 -32.82 -6.44 -48.09
CA ARG A 235 -33.14 -7.87 -47.88
C ARG A 235 -34.64 -8.12 -47.92
N ASP A 236 -35.39 -7.19 -47.36
CA ASP A 236 -36.84 -7.28 -47.35
C ASP A 236 -37.45 -6.73 -48.64
N GLY A 237 -36.71 -6.25 -49.66
CA GLY A 237 -37.27 -5.70 -50.91
C GLY A 237 -38.21 -4.48 -50.71
N LEU A 238 -37.86 -3.60 -49.76
CA LEU A 238 -38.56 -2.34 -49.45
C LEU A 238 -37.78 -1.10 -49.86
N ASP A 239 -36.59 -1.28 -50.43
CA ASP A 239 -35.68 -0.24 -50.86
C ASP A 239 -36.21 0.62 -52.01
N ASP A 240 -37.22 0.16 -52.75
CA ASP A 240 -37.93 0.96 -53.77
C ASP A 240 -39.14 1.74 -53.23
N GLN A 241 -39.56 1.50 -51.98
CA GLN A 241 -40.74 2.18 -51.43
C GLN A 241 -40.44 3.68 -51.22
N PRO A 242 -41.23 4.60 -51.80
CA PRO A 242 -40.92 6.04 -51.77
C PRO A 242 -40.74 6.61 -50.37
N ASP A 243 -41.55 6.17 -49.41
CA ASP A 243 -41.47 6.62 -48.02
C ASP A 243 -40.19 6.13 -47.32
N VAL A 244 -39.75 4.91 -47.61
CA VAL A 244 -38.53 4.31 -47.05
C VAL A 244 -37.30 5.01 -47.62
N VAL A 245 -37.24 5.20 -48.94
CA VAL A 245 -36.16 5.93 -49.62
C VAL A 245 -36.04 7.34 -49.09
N ARG A 246 -37.15 8.07 -49.01
CA ARG A 246 -37.16 9.46 -48.54
C ARG A 246 -36.75 9.56 -47.06
N ALA A 247 -37.28 8.68 -46.20
CA ALA A 247 -36.91 8.65 -44.79
C ALA A 247 -35.41 8.35 -44.59
N HIS A 248 -34.86 7.40 -45.35
CA HIS A 248 -33.42 7.10 -45.32
C HIS A 248 -32.58 8.29 -45.76
N ALA A 249 -32.92 8.90 -46.91
CA ALA A 249 -32.21 10.06 -47.45
C ALA A 249 -32.21 11.24 -46.47
N MET A 250 -33.36 11.55 -45.86
CA MET A 250 -33.47 12.62 -44.87
C MET A 250 -32.61 12.35 -43.63
N ALA A 251 -32.61 11.11 -43.12
CA ALA A 251 -31.79 10.72 -41.97
C ALA A 251 -30.30 10.82 -42.28
N LEU A 252 -29.88 10.32 -43.45
CA LEU A 252 -28.49 10.35 -43.90
C LEU A 252 -27.99 11.78 -44.12
N GLU A 253 -28.75 12.61 -44.83
CA GLU A 253 -28.43 14.03 -45.05
C GLU A 253 -28.23 14.76 -43.72
N THR A 254 -29.12 14.52 -42.76
CA THR A 254 -29.07 15.17 -41.44
C THR A 254 -27.85 14.70 -40.62
N LEU A 255 -27.53 13.40 -40.66
CA LEU A 255 -26.35 12.83 -39.97
C LEU A 255 -25.00 13.32 -40.56
N ASN A 256 -25.00 13.70 -41.84
CA ASN A 256 -23.83 14.22 -42.55
C ASN A 256 -23.58 15.72 -42.33
N ARG A 257 -24.50 16.45 -41.68
CA ARG A 257 -24.28 17.84 -41.29
C ARG A 257 -23.18 17.95 -40.24
N THR A 258 -22.43 19.06 -40.27
CA THR A 258 -21.35 19.35 -39.32
C THR A 258 -21.57 20.72 -38.68
N PRO A 259 -22.02 20.78 -37.41
CA PRO A 259 -22.34 19.67 -36.51
C PRO A 259 -23.69 19.00 -36.81
N ALA A 260 -23.80 17.69 -36.53
CA ALA A 260 -25.02 16.92 -36.74
C ALA A 260 -26.05 17.21 -35.62
N PRO A 261 -27.29 17.63 -35.95
CA PRO A 261 -28.33 17.90 -34.96
C PRO A 261 -28.90 16.61 -34.38
N MET A 262 -28.28 16.10 -33.32
CA MET A 262 -28.53 14.78 -32.75
C MET A 262 -29.99 14.50 -32.36
N PRO A 263 -30.75 15.46 -31.76
CA PRO A 263 -32.17 15.23 -31.50
C PRO A 263 -32.97 14.98 -32.77
N LEU A 264 -32.69 15.71 -33.85
CA LEU A 264 -33.33 15.53 -35.14
C LEU A 264 -32.88 14.21 -35.80
N CYS A 265 -31.58 13.89 -35.75
CA CYS A 265 -31.05 12.61 -36.23
C CYS A 265 -31.76 11.42 -35.57
N ARG A 266 -31.97 11.46 -34.24
CA ARG A 266 -32.69 10.41 -33.51
C ARG A 266 -34.09 10.19 -34.06
N HIS A 267 -34.86 11.28 -34.22
CA HIS A 267 -36.22 11.19 -34.76
C HIS A 267 -36.27 10.68 -36.20
N LEU A 268 -35.33 11.08 -37.06
CA LEU A 268 -35.32 10.65 -38.47
C LEU A 268 -34.90 9.18 -38.64
N VAL A 269 -33.93 8.71 -37.85
CA VAL A 269 -33.54 7.28 -37.83
C VAL A 269 -34.66 6.40 -37.28
N GLU A 270 -35.40 6.90 -36.29
CA GLU A 270 -36.60 6.23 -35.77
C GLU A 270 -37.75 6.25 -36.79
N TYR A 271 -37.97 7.38 -37.46
CA TYR A 271 -38.97 7.50 -38.51
C TYR A 271 -38.72 6.51 -39.65
N HIS A 272 -37.47 6.37 -40.11
CA HIS A 272 -37.09 5.35 -41.09
C HIS A 272 -37.47 3.93 -40.62
N GLN A 273 -37.23 3.60 -39.35
CA GLN A 273 -37.65 2.31 -38.78
C GLN A 273 -39.17 2.13 -38.80
N VAL A 274 -39.93 3.18 -38.49
CA VAL A 274 -41.40 3.15 -38.51
C VAL A 274 -41.92 2.90 -39.93
N CYS A 275 -41.35 3.56 -40.95
CA CYS A 275 -41.67 3.31 -42.35
C CYS A 275 -41.42 1.84 -42.75
N LEU A 276 -40.27 1.27 -42.34
CA LEU A 276 -39.98 -0.14 -42.59
C LEU A 276 -41.00 -1.07 -41.92
N ALA A 277 -41.33 -0.81 -40.65
CA ALA A 277 -42.30 -1.63 -39.92
C ALA A 277 -43.70 -1.58 -40.54
N PHE A 278 -44.15 -0.40 -40.98
CA PHE A 278 -45.43 -0.22 -41.66
C PHE A 278 -45.51 -1.00 -42.98
N TRP A 279 -44.49 -0.94 -43.83
CA TRP A 279 -44.50 -1.66 -45.11
C TRP A 279 -44.29 -3.17 -44.94
N ARG A 280 -43.57 -3.61 -43.90
CA ARG A 280 -43.51 -5.04 -43.50
C ARG A 280 -44.90 -5.56 -43.13
N SER A 281 -45.67 -4.83 -42.32
CA SER A 281 -46.99 -5.30 -41.88
C SER A 281 -47.99 -5.39 -43.04
N ARG A 282 -47.94 -4.47 -44.02
CA ARG A 282 -48.79 -4.52 -45.22
C ARG A 282 -48.51 -5.70 -46.16
N ARG A 283 -47.28 -6.21 -46.21
CA ARG A 283 -46.96 -7.42 -46.98
C ARG A 283 -47.35 -8.70 -46.27
N GLY A 284 -47.33 -8.70 -44.93
CA GLY A 284 -47.84 -9.82 -44.14
C GLY A 284 -49.36 -10.00 -44.26
N THR A 285 -50.11 -8.92 -44.53
CA THR A 285 -51.57 -8.99 -44.67
C THR A 285 -52.05 -9.35 -46.08
N SER A 286 -51.24 -9.16 -47.12
CA SER A 286 -51.60 -9.53 -48.50
C SER A 286 -51.60 -11.03 -48.80
N SER A 287 -51.06 -11.87 -47.90
CA SER A 287 -51.08 -13.33 -48.05
C SER A 287 -52.27 -14.04 -47.35
N GLY A 288 -53.22 -13.28 -46.77
CA GLY A 288 -54.28 -13.82 -45.90
C GLY A 288 -55.71 -13.78 -46.45
N THR A 289 -55.95 -13.35 -47.68
CA THR A 289 -57.32 -13.24 -48.23
C THR A 289 -57.43 -13.83 -49.62
N THR A 290 -57.42 -15.17 -49.70
CA THR A 290 -57.98 -15.88 -50.85
C THR A 290 -58.74 -17.12 -50.39
N GLY A 291 -60.07 -17.11 -50.57
CA GLY A 291 -60.84 -18.35 -50.79
C GLY A 291 -61.68 -18.88 -49.62
N GLY A 292 -62.60 -18.07 -49.08
CA GLY A 292 -63.77 -18.59 -48.36
C GLY A 292 -65.04 -17.99 -48.96
N THR A 293 -66.06 -18.83 -49.18
CA THR A 293 -67.33 -18.63 -49.94
C THR A 293 -67.18 -18.86 -51.45
N ARG A 294 -67.99 -19.71 -52.10
CA ARG A 294 -69.34 -20.20 -51.80
C ARG A 294 -69.58 -21.54 -52.49
#